data_AF-A0A961HUM2-F1
#
_entry.id   AF-A0A961HUM2-F1
#
_cell.length_a   1.000
_cell.length_b   1.000
_cell.length_c   1.000
_cell.angle_alpha   90.00
_cell.angle_beta   90.00
_cell.angle_gamma   90.00
#
_symmetry.space_group_name_H-M   'P 1'
#
loop_
_entity.id
_entity.type
_entity.pdbx_description
1 polymer ?
#
loop_
_entity_poly.entity_id
_entity_poly.type
_entity_poly.pdbx_seq_one_letter_code
_entity_poly.pdbx_strand_id
1 'polypeptide(L)' 'MSYFDEFQNADIARGIIRRIQQEVTRRWTIMEVCGGQTHSIVRAGIDQLLHSEVELVHGPG' A
#
# COMPACT_ATOMS: atom_id res chain seq x y z
N MET A 1 17.50 -17.67 -5.81
CA MET A 1 16.39 -16.70 -5.81
C MET A 1 15.49 -17.08 -4.66
N SER A 2 15.50 -16.27 -3.61
CA SER A 2 14.54 -16.46 -2.53
C SER A 2 13.21 -15.95 -3.05
N TYR A 3 12.11 -16.67 -2.77
CA TYR A 3 10.75 -16.22 -3.09
C TYR A 3 10.45 -14.80 -2.55
N PHE A 4 11.27 -14.28 -1.63
CA PHE A 4 11.18 -12.92 -1.09
C PHE A 4 11.60 -11.79 -2.04
N ASP A 5 12.51 -12.04 -3.00
CA ASP A 5 13.10 -10.97 -3.80
C ASP A 5 12.07 -10.35 -4.77
N GLU A 6 11.09 -11.15 -5.22
CA GLU A 6 10.00 -10.67 -6.09
C GLU A 6 8.98 -9.80 -5.34
N PHE A 7 8.70 -10.08 -4.06
CA PHE A 7 7.74 -9.32 -3.25
C PHE A 7 8.34 -8.06 -2.61
N GLN A 8 9.67 -7.90 -2.64
CA GLN A 8 10.37 -6.71 -2.12
C GLN A 8 11.01 -5.88 -3.24
N ASN A 9 10.37 -5.82 -4.42
CA ASN A 9 10.84 -5.05 -5.55
C ASN A 9 10.15 -3.68 -5.64
N ALA A 10 10.93 -2.60 -5.55
CA ALA A 10 10.41 -1.23 -5.59
C ALA A 10 9.80 -0.85 -6.94
N ASP A 11 10.30 -1.38 -8.05
CA ASP A 11 9.79 -1.04 -9.39
C ASP A 11 8.43 -1.69 -9.63
N ILE A 12 8.23 -2.93 -9.15
CA ILE A 12 6.92 -3.58 -9.14
C ILE A 12 5.94 -2.77 -8.28
N ALA A 13 6.34 -2.39 -7.06
CA ALA A 13 5.49 -1.61 -6.16
C ALA A 13 5.06 -0.26 -6.79
N ARG A 14 6.00 0.48 -7.39
CA ARG A 14 5.69 1.74 -8.10
C ARG A 14 4.73 1.52 -9.28
N GLY A 15 4.89 0.43 -10.02
CA GLY A 15 3.97 0.05 -11.10
C GLY A 15 2.55 -0.18 -10.60
N ILE A 16 2.40 -0.88 -9.46
CA ILE A 16 1.11 -1.12 -8.81
C ILE A 16 0.49 0.19 -8.33
N ILE A 17 1.25 1.05 -7.65
CA ILE A 17 0.77 2.36 -7.16
C ILE A 17 0.23 3.20 -8.31
N ARG A 18 0.97 3.30 -9.42
CA ARG A 18 0.51 4.03 -10.61
C ARG A 18 -0.79 3.47 -11.16
N ARG A 19 -0.93 2.14 -11.19
CA ARG A 19 -2.15 1.50 -11.66
C ARG A 19 -3.33 1.77 -10.73
N ILE A 20 -3.12 1.74 -9.40
CA ILE A 20 -4.15 2.16 -8.44
C ILE A 20 -4.59 3.60 -8.74
N GLN A 21 -3.65 4.53 -8.90
CA GLN A 21 -3.94 5.93 -9.21
C GLN A 21 -4.75 6.11 -10.51
N GLN A 22 -4.57 5.23 -11.50
CA GLN A 22 -5.30 5.27 -12.77
C GLN A 22 -6.71 4.66 -12.70
N GLU A 23 -6.90 3.66 -11.84
CA GLU A 23 -8.15 2.88 -11.73
C GLU A 23 -9.11 3.45 -10.68
N VAL A 24 -8.60 4.23 -9.73
CA VAL A 24 -9.42 4.84 -8.68
C VAL A 24 -10.35 5.89 -9.28
N THR A 25 -11.66 5.64 -9.18
CA THR A 25 -12.72 6.53 -9.68
C THR A 25 -13.24 7.52 -8.64
N ARG A 26 -12.85 7.33 -7.37
CA ARG A 26 -13.23 8.17 -6.22
C ARG A 26 -12.27 7.92 -5.07
N ARG A 27 -12.16 8.83 -4.12
CA ARG A 27 -11.36 8.58 -2.91
C ARG A 27 -11.96 7.42 -2.10
N TRP A 28 -11.14 6.45 -1.73
CA TRP A 28 -11.53 5.30 -0.90
C TRP A 28 -10.96 5.41 0.51
N THR A 29 -11.66 4.85 1.48
CA THR A 29 -11.14 4.62 2.83
C THR A 29 -11.09 3.11 3.04
N ILE A 30 -9.90 2.57 3.30
CA ILE A 30 -9.66 1.14 3.47
C ILE A 30 -9.02 0.91 4.82
N MET A 31 -9.59 0.01 5.63
CA MET A 31 -9.06 -0.34 6.94
C MET A 31 -8.33 -1.68 6.87
N GLU A 32 -7.11 -1.71 7.39
CA GLU A 32 -6.40 -2.96 7.71
C GLU A 32 -6.51 -3.27 9.22
N VAL A 33 -6.32 -4.52 9.60
CA VAL A 33 -6.50 -5.01 10.99
C VAL A 33 -5.38 -5.97 11.41
N CYS A 34 -4.16 -5.74 10.90
CA CYS A 34 -3.01 -6.57 11.21
C CYS A 34 -1.77 -5.69 11.40
N GLY A 35 -1.22 -5.66 12.62
CA GLY A 35 -0.07 -4.83 12.93
C GLY A 35 1.16 -5.06 12.04
N GLY A 36 1.33 -6.27 11.50
CA GLY A 36 2.37 -6.56 10.51
C GLY A 36 2.16 -5.83 9.17
N GLN A 37 0.90 -5.66 8.75
CA GLN A 37 0.52 -4.87 7.59
C GLN A 37 0.70 -3.38 7.89
N THR A 38 0.21 -2.89 9.04
CA THR A 38 0.44 -1.50 9.50
C THR A 38 1.92 -1.14 9.41
N HIS A 39 2.76 -1.96 10.03
CA HIS A 39 4.20 -1.72 10.08
C HIS A 39 4.80 -1.69 8.66
N SER A 40 4.40 -2.62 7.78
CA SER A 40 4.92 -2.68 6.41
C SER A 40 4.48 -1.48 5.57
N ILE A 41 3.20 -1.08 5.67
CA ILE A 41 2.62 0.07 4.95
C ILE A 41 3.33 1.35 5.35
N VAL A 42 3.42 1.62 6.66
CA VAL A 42 4.03 2.84 7.19
C VAL A 42 5.53 2.87 6.92
N ARG A 43 6.24 1.76 7.13
CA ARG A 43 7.68 1.68 6.87
C ARG A 43 8.01 1.93 5.39
N ALA A 44 7.17 1.46 4.48
CA ALA A 44 7.35 1.66 3.04
C ALA A 44 6.78 3.00 2.54
N GLY A 45 6.06 3.76 3.37
CA GLY A 45 5.41 5.01 3.00
C GLY A 45 4.27 4.86 1.99
N ILE A 46 3.64 3.68 1.92
CA ILE A 46 2.56 3.38 0.95
C ILE A 46 1.32 4.25 1.23
N ASP A 47 1.03 4.51 2.50
CA ASP A 47 -0.01 5.44 2.97
C ASP A 47 0.17 6.85 2.39
N GLN A 48 1.41 7.35 2.40
CA GLN A 48 1.74 8.67 1.86
C GLN A 48 1.66 8.69 0.34
N LEU A 49 2.05 7.60 -0.33
CA LEU A 49 2.02 7.52 -1.79
C LEU A 49 0.59 7.46 -2.36
N LEU A 50 -0.38 7.01 -1.56
CA LEU A 50 -1.77 6.85 -1.97
C LEU A 50 -2.74 7.86 -1.33
N HIS A 51 -2.29 8.77 -0.46
CA HIS A 51 -3.16 9.61 0.39
C HIS A 51 -4.26 10.40 -0.34
N SER A 52 -4.02 10.79 -1.60
CA SER A 52 -4.96 11.53 -2.44
C SER A 52 -6.09 10.64 -2.96
N GLU A 53 -5.83 9.36 -3.20
CA GLU A 53 -6.73 8.40 -3.82
C GLU A 53 -7.34 7.41 -2.81
N VAL A 54 -6.55 7.01 -1.82
CA VAL A 54 -6.90 6.01 -0.80
C VAL A 54 -6.39 6.46 0.56
N GLU A 55 -7.31 6.62 1.51
CA GLU A 55 -7.01 6.72 2.93
C GLU A 55 -6.88 5.33 3.52
N LEU A 56 -5.69 5.01 4.03
CA LEU A 56 -5.46 3.78 4.78
C LEU A 56 -5.69 4.06 6.27
N VAL A 57 -6.67 3.35 6.85
CA VAL A 57 -7.00 3.40 8.27
C VAL A 57 -6.39 2.18 8.96
N HIS A 58 -5.70 2.41 10.06
CA HIS A 58 -5.08 1.36 10.85
C HIS A 58 -6.02 0.95 11.98
N GLY A 59 -6.62 -0.22 11.83
CA GLY A 59 -7.56 -0.80 12.79
C GLY A 59 -6.87 -1.34 14.04
N PRO A 60 -7.64 -1.91 14.99
CA PRO A 60 -7.13 -2.32 16.30
C PRO A 60 -6.40 -3.68 16.29
N GLY A 61 -5.56 -3.96 15.28
CA GLY A 61 -4.88 -5.25 15.10
C GLY A 61 -3.37 -5.17 14.95
#